data_AF-A0A3M1YJM9-F1
#
_entry.id   AF-A0A3M1YJM9-F1
#
_cell.length_a   1.000
_cell.length_b   1.000
_cell.length_c   1.000
_cell.angle_alpha   90.00
_cell.angle_beta   90.00
_cell.angle_gamma   90.00
#
_symmetry.space_group_name_H-M   'P 1'
#
loop_
_entity.id
_entity.type
_entity.pdbx_description
1 polymer ?
#
loop_
_entity_poly.entity_id
_entity_poly.type
_entity_poly.pdbx_seq_one_letter_code
_entity_poly.pdbx_strand_id
1 'polypeptide(L)'
;MNTQLIQHILSITNWDQATRMQVLMEAQQAVISGSQDEVAMTTFTALAPRNDTWRQFINQFITLYPENPLAQTWRNYLRVFQSPHNQPGISQLINQISTGNIPTHPPANIKPEEWAAVVDIVHKETGQTINTPIDFTQQLIDYVRALSTPQPTSPTNKNATPSEPVYEMLWDCRFCGTKKLLGKSQKFCPVCGAAQDPSWRYFPSDDEKVAVQDHKFVGTDVECPACSTLNSGDSTYCTRCGSPLDAAQAVKVQSAREKHESEKFQTEDLQARIHREYDAEAGRIQPEASKKGGLPRWMVMGGGLALLGLCFFLIYVLFFAKEERSVYVTGFEWERTIEIQQLRAVNENTRCENMPAGAYSVDRRREQVDTRRVQVGEDCRVRQVDQGDGTFREERVCNPVYENEPVYGDVCYYTINRWLDDRTLREEGTKDDTVVWPQVNLACTGERLGCEREGQRDESYVLILAGDGDSTYECEIDFDLWQSTNIEAVFTIQVNSVTGRADCGSLESASSG
;
A
#
# COMPACT_ATOMS: atom_id res chain seq x y z
N MET A 1 27.05 -37.59 -14.23
CA MET A 1 27.05 -36.34 -13.44
C MET A 1 26.60 -36.65 -12.01
N ASN A 2 27.22 -35.97 -11.04
CA ASN A 2 27.36 -36.35 -9.63
C ASN A 2 26.06 -36.20 -8.80
N THR A 3 25.56 -37.30 -8.25
CA THR A 3 24.34 -37.36 -7.41
C THR A 3 24.44 -36.48 -6.16
N GLN A 4 25.65 -36.18 -5.68
CA GLN A 4 25.87 -35.29 -4.53
C GLN A 4 25.72 -33.80 -4.87
N LEU A 5 26.07 -33.38 -6.09
CA LEU A 5 25.87 -31.98 -6.53
C LEU A 5 24.37 -31.69 -6.74
N ILE A 6 23.64 -32.70 -7.26
CA ILE A 6 22.19 -32.67 -7.38
C ILE A 6 21.55 -32.64 -5.98
N GLN A 7 22.00 -33.47 -5.03
CA GLN A 7 21.46 -33.42 -3.66
C GLN A 7 21.74 -32.11 -2.91
N HIS A 8 22.89 -31.46 -3.16
CA HIS A 8 23.21 -30.17 -2.54
C HIS A 8 22.38 -29.01 -3.11
N ILE A 9 22.09 -29.03 -4.42
CA ILE A 9 21.13 -28.09 -5.06
C ILE A 9 19.69 -28.39 -4.60
N LEU A 10 19.38 -29.67 -4.35
CA LEU A 10 18.09 -30.12 -3.82
C LEU A 10 17.86 -29.79 -2.34
N SER A 11 18.87 -29.41 -1.55
CA SER A 11 18.68 -29.08 -0.13
C SER A 11 18.46 -27.59 0.17
N ILE A 12 18.58 -26.69 -0.83
CA ILE A 12 18.67 -25.23 -0.61
C ILE A 12 17.33 -24.47 -0.87
N THR A 13 16.25 -25.17 -1.27
CA THR A 13 14.89 -24.58 -1.28
C THR A 13 13.93 -25.40 -0.42
N ASN A 14 13.00 -24.75 0.30
CA ASN A 14 12.06 -25.42 1.23
C ASN A 14 11.00 -26.30 0.54
N TRP A 15 11.24 -26.74 -0.71
CA TRP A 15 10.37 -27.67 -1.42
C TRP A 15 10.94 -29.08 -1.33
N ASP A 16 10.12 -30.04 -0.90
CA ASP A 16 10.49 -31.45 -0.92
C ASP A 16 10.79 -31.94 -2.34
N GLN A 17 11.51 -33.06 -2.44
CA GLN A 17 11.98 -33.61 -3.71
C GLN A 17 10.83 -33.97 -4.68
N ALA A 18 9.65 -34.32 -4.17
CA ALA A 18 8.49 -34.67 -5.00
C ALA A 18 7.88 -33.41 -5.63
N THR A 19 7.71 -32.35 -4.84
CA THR A 19 7.20 -31.05 -5.31
C THR A 19 8.07 -30.46 -6.42
N ARG A 20 9.39 -30.60 -6.33
CA ARG A 20 10.31 -30.11 -7.39
C ARG A 20 10.26 -30.94 -8.67
N MET A 21 10.16 -32.26 -8.55
CA MET A 21 10.00 -33.13 -9.71
C MET A 21 8.68 -32.86 -10.42
N GLN A 22 7.63 -32.57 -9.66
CA GLN A 22 6.34 -32.17 -10.20
C GLN A 22 6.44 -30.86 -11.00
N VAL A 23 7.02 -29.80 -10.41
CA VAL A 23 7.19 -28.51 -11.11
C VAL A 23 8.06 -28.64 -12.36
N LEU A 24 9.12 -29.44 -12.31
CA LEU A 24 9.94 -29.74 -13.48
C LEU A 24 9.16 -30.50 -14.57
N MET A 25 8.32 -31.46 -14.18
CA MET A 25 7.47 -32.21 -15.12
C MET A 25 6.40 -31.31 -15.75
N GLU A 26 5.76 -30.45 -14.97
CA GLU A 26 4.76 -29.50 -15.46
C GLU A 26 5.38 -28.46 -16.40
N ALA A 27 6.54 -27.90 -16.03
CA ALA A 27 7.28 -26.98 -16.89
C ALA A 27 7.75 -27.68 -18.17
N GLN A 28 8.27 -28.91 -18.08
CA GLN A 28 8.67 -29.71 -19.24
C GLN A 28 7.47 -30.03 -20.14
N GLN A 29 6.31 -30.32 -19.57
CA GLN A 29 5.09 -30.66 -20.32
C GLN A 29 4.48 -29.44 -21.01
N ALA A 30 4.45 -28.27 -20.33
CA ALA A 30 4.06 -27.00 -20.93
C ALA A 30 4.96 -26.66 -22.12
N VAL A 31 6.26 -26.85 -21.95
CA VAL A 31 7.27 -26.60 -22.96
C VAL A 31 7.17 -27.59 -24.15
N ILE A 32 6.96 -28.89 -23.91
CA ILE A 32 6.70 -29.90 -24.96
C ILE A 32 5.40 -29.60 -25.73
N SER A 33 4.40 -29.02 -25.07
CA SER A 33 3.12 -28.64 -25.72
C SER A 33 3.22 -27.38 -26.58
N GLY A 34 4.39 -26.75 -26.67
CA GLY A 34 4.60 -25.52 -27.45
C GLY A 34 4.11 -24.26 -26.73
N SER A 35 3.91 -24.32 -25.41
CA SER A 35 3.52 -23.16 -24.61
C SER A 35 4.60 -22.08 -24.66
N GLN A 36 4.18 -20.83 -24.90
CA GLN A 36 5.00 -19.62 -24.76
C GLN A 36 4.69 -18.96 -23.42
N ASP A 37 4.70 -19.73 -22.34
CA ASP A 37 4.52 -19.21 -21.00
C ASP A 37 5.88 -18.82 -20.41
N GLU A 38 6.04 -17.54 -20.06
CA GLU A 38 7.31 -16.98 -19.61
C GLU A 38 7.78 -17.63 -18.31
N VAL A 39 6.86 -17.94 -17.40
CA VAL A 39 7.15 -18.52 -16.08
C VAL A 39 7.60 -19.97 -16.22
N ALA A 40 6.91 -20.76 -17.04
CA ALA A 40 7.28 -22.13 -17.34
C ALA A 40 8.66 -22.22 -18.02
N MET A 41 8.93 -21.34 -18.99
CA MET A 41 10.24 -21.29 -19.68
C MET A 41 11.36 -20.80 -18.76
N THR A 42 11.10 -19.80 -17.92
CA THR A 42 12.06 -19.31 -16.90
C THR A 42 12.40 -20.43 -15.91
N THR A 43 11.38 -21.13 -15.41
CA THR A 43 11.53 -22.23 -14.45
C THR A 43 12.29 -23.42 -15.06
N PHE A 44 11.94 -23.81 -16.28
CA PHE A 44 12.61 -24.90 -16.98
C PHE A 44 14.07 -24.56 -17.27
N THR A 45 14.36 -23.37 -17.80
CA THR A 45 15.74 -22.99 -18.14
C THR A 45 16.65 -22.80 -16.92
N ALA A 46 16.09 -22.44 -15.76
CA ALA A 46 16.84 -22.33 -14.52
C ALA A 46 17.16 -23.69 -13.88
N LEU A 47 16.26 -24.68 -13.98
CA LEU A 47 16.33 -25.92 -13.19
C LEU A 47 16.67 -27.18 -14.00
N ALA A 48 16.42 -27.19 -15.31
CA ALA A 48 16.63 -28.38 -16.13
C ALA A 48 18.13 -28.67 -16.37
N PRO A 49 18.51 -29.94 -16.58
CA PRO A 49 19.89 -30.31 -16.91
C PRO A 49 20.36 -29.64 -18.21
N ARG A 50 21.57 -29.07 -18.22
CA ARG A 50 22.17 -28.35 -19.37
C ARG A 50 22.64 -29.27 -20.51
N ASN A 51 21.71 -30.04 -21.07
CA ASN A 51 21.92 -30.93 -22.21
C ASN A 51 21.49 -30.27 -23.55
N ASP A 52 21.51 -31.01 -24.66
CA ASP A 52 21.11 -30.49 -25.97
C ASP A 52 19.65 -30.03 -26.02
N THR A 53 18.76 -30.72 -25.31
CA THR A 53 17.35 -30.35 -25.21
C THR A 53 17.19 -29.00 -24.50
N TRP A 54 17.86 -28.80 -23.38
CA TRP A 54 17.90 -27.51 -22.70
C TRP A 54 18.44 -26.40 -23.59
N ARG A 55 19.47 -26.68 -24.41
CA ARG A 55 20.02 -25.72 -25.38
C ARG A 55 19.01 -25.29 -26.44
N GLN A 56 18.18 -26.20 -26.94
CA GLN A 56 17.11 -25.84 -27.89
C GLN A 56 16.09 -24.91 -27.22
N PHE A 57 15.76 -25.17 -25.95
CA PHE A 57 14.81 -24.36 -25.20
C PHE A 57 15.32 -22.97 -24.84
N ILE A 58 16.58 -22.82 -24.43
CA ILE A 58 17.11 -21.48 -24.19
C ILE A 58 17.15 -20.63 -25.47
N ASN A 59 17.40 -21.21 -26.65
CA ASN A 59 17.35 -20.46 -27.90
C ASN A 59 15.93 -19.93 -28.16
N GLN A 60 14.92 -20.77 -27.98
CA GLN A 60 13.52 -20.37 -28.07
C GLN A 60 13.16 -19.30 -27.02
N PHE A 61 13.61 -19.47 -25.77
CA PHE A 61 13.39 -18.52 -24.68
C PHE A 61 14.01 -17.16 -24.97
N ILE A 62 15.25 -17.14 -25.50
CA ILE A 62 15.96 -15.92 -25.89
C ILE A 62 15.26 -15.19 -27.03
N THR A 63 14.65 -15.93 -27.96
CA THR A 63 13.89 -15.37 -29.08
C THR A 63 12.55 -14.80 -28.63
N LEU A 64 11.84 -15.51 -27.75
CA LEU A 64 10.51 -15.09 -27.29
C LEU A 64 10.57 -13.96 -26.25
N TYR A 65 11.60 -13.95 -25.40
CA TYR A 65 11.75 -12.98 -24.30
C TYR A 65 13.12 -12.30 -24.33
N PRO A 66 13.44 -11.50 -25.35
CA PRO A 66 14.78 -10.94 -25.52
C PRO A 66 15.19 -9.96 -24.41
N GLU A 67 14.21 -9.37 -23.73
CA GLU A 67 14.37 -8.42 -22.62
C GLU A 67 14.38 -9.09 -21.24
N ASN A 68 14.04 -10.38 -21.15
CA ASN A 68 14.08 -11.09 -19.88
C ASN A 68 15.55 -11.20 -19.39
N PRO A 69 15.89 -10.78 -18.16
CA PRO A 69 17.28 -10.79 -17.70
C PRO A 69 17.92 -12.18 -17.75
N LEU A 70 17.17 -13.24 -17.43
CA LEU A 70 17.66 -14.61 -17.54
C LEU A 70 17.93 -15.00 -19.01
N ALA A 71 17.08 -14.57 -19.94
CA ALA A 71 17.33 -14.77 -21.35
C ALA A 71 18.60 -14.04 -21.83
N GLN A 72 18.84 -12.81 -21.36
CA GLN A 72 20.08 -12.09 -21.66
C GLN A 72 21.33 -12.81 -21.12
N THR A 73 21.24 -13.36 -19.91
CA THR A 73 22.27 -14.22 -19.32
C THR A 73 22.53 -15.47 -20.18
N TRP A 74 21.48 -16.17 -20.61
CA TRP A 74 21.63 -17.34 -21.49
C TRP A 74 22.19 -16.98 -22.87
N ARG A 75 21.90 -15.79 -23.37
CA ARG A 75 22.49 -15.28 -24.62
C ARG A 75 24.00 -15.10 -24.50
N ASN A 76 24.48 -14.60 -23.36
CA ASN A 76 25.93 -14.49 -23.10
C ASN A 76 26.57 -15.88 -22.92
N TYR A 77 25.92 -16.81 -22.21
CA TYR A 77 26.35 -18.21 -22.12
C TYR A 77 26.50 -18.84 -23.52
N LEU A 78 25.47 -18.71 -24.38
CA LEU A 78 25.49 -19.29 -25.74
C LEU A 78 26.58 -18.70 -26.61
N ARG A 79 26.83 -17.38 -26.50
CA ARG A 79 27.92 -16.71 -27.23
C ARG A 79 29.27 -17.37 -26.94
N VAL A 80 29.53 -17.68 -25.67
CA VAL A 80 30.76 -18.36 -25.25
C VAL A 80 30.75 -19.82 -25.67
N PHE A 81 29.64 -20.53 -25.42
CA PHE A 81 29.52 -21.96 -25.68
C PHE A 81 29.65 -22.31 -27.18
N GLN A 82 29.07 -21.50 -28.06
CA GLN A 82 29.07 -21.74 -29.51
C GLN A 82 30.37 -21.31 -30.19
N SER A 83 31.12 -20.38 -29.60
CA SER A 83 32.33 -19.82 -30.22
C SER A 83 33.41 -19.51 -29.17
N PRO A 84 33.90 -20.52 -28.43
CA PRO A 84 34.84 -20.31 -27.32
C PRO A 84 36.18 -19.69 -27.77
N HIS A 85 36.59 -19.95 -29.01
CA HIS A 85 37.86 -19.46 -29.56
C HIS A 85 37.81 -17.99 -30.00
N ASN A 86 36.63 -17.37 -30.08
CA ASN A 86 36.49 -15.97 -30.44
C ASN A 86 36.81 -15.01 -29.28
N GLN A 87 37.04 -15.54 -28.07
CA GLN A 87 37.46 -14.77 -26.91
C GLN A 87 38.83 -15.29 -26.42
N PRO A 88 39.93 -14.53 -26.63
CA PRO A 88 41.28 -15.00 -26.33
C PRO A 88 41.47 -15.49 -24.89
N GLY A 89 40.86 -14.80 -23.92
CA GLY A 89 40.92 -15.19 -22.50
C GLY A 89 40.19 -16.49 -22.18
N ILE A 90 39.06 -16.76 -22.84
CA ILE A 90 38.28 -17.99 -22.63
C ILE A 90 38.96 -19.19 -23.29
N SER A 91 39.48 -19.03 -24.51
CA SER A 91 40.21 -20.08 -25.22
C SER A 91 41.45 -20.55 -24.45
N GLN A 92 42.21 -19.61 -23.86
CA GLN A 92 43.35 -19.93 -22.99
C GLN A 92 42.91 -20.68 -21.73
N LEU A 93 41.81 -20.24 -21.11
CA LEU A 93 41.27 -20.86 -19.91
C LEU A 93 40.80 -22.30 -20.16
N ILE A 94 40.09 -22.56 -21.27
CA ILE A 94 39.69 -23.92 -21.67
C ILE A 94 40.92 -24.81 -21.85
N ASN A 95 41.95 -24.35 -22.56
CA ASN A 95 43.19 -25.10 -22.76
C ASN A 95 43.93 -25.40 -21.43
N GLN A 96 43.97 -24.45 -20.51
CA GLN A 96 44.57 -24.65 -19.18
C GLN A 96 43.83 -25.73 -18.38
N ILE A 97 42.51 -25.68 -18.38
CA ILE A 97 41.69 -26.65 -17.66
C ILE A 97 41.80 -28.03 -18.31
N SER A 98 41.72 -28.12 -19.64
CA SER A 98 41.85 -29.37 -20.39
C SER A 98 43.23 -30.04 -20.25
N THR A 99 44.26 -29.29 -19.83
CA THR A 99 45.60 -29.82 -19.52
C THR A 99 45.79 -30.16 -18.04
N GLY A 100 44.71 -30.12 -17.25
CA GLY A 100 44.68 -30.53 -15.84
C GLY A 100 44.92 -29.40 -14.83
N ASN A 101 45.09 -28.16 -15.28
CA ASN A 101 45.22 -27.01 -14.39
C ASN A 101 43.85 -26.40 -14.08
N ILE A 102 43.13 -27.02 -13.14
CA ILE A 102 41.78 -26.60 -12.73
C ILE A 102 41.89 -25.55 -11.62
N PRO A 103 41.38 -24.32 -11.81
CA PRO A 103 41.37 -23.32 -10.76
C PRO A 103 40.39 -23.71 -9.63
N THR A 104 40.70 -23.34 -8.39
CA THR A 104 39.84 -23.64 -7.22
C THR A 104 38.59 -22.78 -7.16
N HIS A 105 38.59 -21.63 -7.84
CA HIS A 105 37.46 -20.71 -7.98
C HIS A 105 37.41 -20.13 -9.40
N PRO A 106 36.24 -19.67 -9.88
CA PRO A 106 36.15 -18.94 -11.14
C PRO A 106 37.08 -17.72 -11.13
N PRO A 107 37.81 -17.43 -12.23
CA PRO A 107 38.61 -16.21 -12.32
C PRO A 107 37.73 -14.96 -12.15
N ALA A 108 38.20 -13.97 -11.39
CA ALA A 108 37.41 -12.78 -11.02
C ALA A 108 36.94 -11.93 -12.22
N ASN A 109 37.58 -12.08 -13.37
CA ASN A 109 37.27 -11.37 -14.61
C ASN A 109 36.32 -12.15 -15.55
N ILE A 110 35.88 -13.35 -15.16
CA ILE A 110 34.95 -14.17 -15.94
C ILE A 110 33.58 -14.12 -15.28
N LYS A 111 32.55 -13.75 -16.05
CA LYS A 111 31.19 -13.70 -15.51
C LYS A 111 30.67 -15.10 -15.19
N PRO A 112 29.74 -15.25 -14.23
CA PRO A 112 29.18 -16.54 -13.85
C PRO A 112 28.63 -17.37 -15.02
N GLU A 113 27.96 -16.73 -15.97
CA GLU A 113 27.41 -17.39 -17.16
C GLU A 113 28.47 -17.82 -18.17
N GLU A 114 29.59 -17.09 -18.24
CA GLU A 114 30.73 -17.42 -19.10
C GLU A 114 31.52 -18.59 -18.50
N TRP A 115 31.69 -18.60 -17.18
CA TRP A 115 32.29 -19.72 -16.45
C TRP A 115 31.47 -21.00 -16.61
N ALA A 116 30.14 -20.90 -16.51
CA ALA A 116 29.24 -22.01 -16.78
C ALA A 116 29.43 -22.58 -18.19
N ALA A 117 29.59 -21.73 -19.21
CA ALA A 117 29.85 -22.18 -20.58
C ALA A 117 31.20 -22.89 -20.70
N VAL A 118 32.26 -22.36 -20.08
CA VAL A 118 33.60 -22.99 -20.05
C VAL A 118 33.56 -24.38 -19.43
N VAL A 119 32.86 -24.54 -18.31
CA VAL A 119 32.71 -25.83 -17.65
C VAL A 119 32.02 -26.85 -18.55
N ASP A 120 30.93 -26.45 -19.20
CA ASP A 120 30.18 -27.33 -20.10
C ASP A 120 30.97 -27.67 -21.37
N ILE A 121 31.79 -26.75 -21.90
CA ILE A 121 32.69 -26.99 -23.04
C ILE A 121 33.76 -28.02 -22.65
N VAL A 122 34.48 -27.81 -21.54
CA VAL A 122 35.53 -28.74 -21.10
C VAL A 122 34.95 -30.12 -20.86
N HIS A 123 33.77 -30.19 -20.22
CA HIS A 123 33.07 -31.46 -20.03
C HIS A 123 32.75 -32.15 -21.36
N LYS A 124 32.27 -31.39 -22.34
CA LYS A 124 31.96 -31.91 -23.68
C LYS A 124 33.21 -32.38 -24.44
N GLU A 125 34.33 -31.67 -24.33
CA GLU A 125 35.56 -31.95 -25.07
C GLU A 125 36.41 -33.08 -24.46
N THR A 126 36.44 -33.17 -23.13
CA THR A 126 37.38 -34.04 -22.40
C THR A 126 36.69 -35.11 -21.56
N GLY A 127 35.37 -35.00 -21.33
CA GLY A 127 34.64 -35.82 -20.36
C GLY A 127 34.93 -35.48 -18.90
N GLN A 128 35.86 -34.57 -18.62
CA GLN A 128 36.24 -34.17 -17.27
C GLN A 128 35.10 -33.39 -16.60
N THR A 129 34.83 -33.67 -15.33
CA THR A 129 33.83 -32.92 -14.55
C THR A 129 34.56 -31.94 -13.63
N ILE A 130 34.24 -30.64 -13.76
CA ILE A 130 34.83 -29.59 -12.93
C ILE A 130 33.91 -29.36 -11.72
N ASN A 131 34.37 -29.74 -10.53
CA ASN A 131 33.62 -29.59 -9.28
C ASN A 131 34.03 -28.30 -8.55
N THR A 132 33.95 -27.15 -9.23
CA THR A 132 34.07 -25.85 -8.56
C THR A 132 32.67 -25.36 -8.17
N PRO A 133 32.46 -24.80 -6.97
CA PRO A 133 31.17 -24.22 -6.61
C PRO A 133 30.83 -23.10 -7.60
N ILE A 134 29.83 -23.32 -8.45
CA ILE A 134 29.34 -22.31 -9.37
C ILE A 134 28.21 -21.57 -8.67
N ASP A 135 28.51 -20.35 -8.20
CA ASP A 135 27.55 -19.44 -7.55
C ASP A 135 26.39 -19.03 -8.49
N PHE A 136 26.52 -19.29 -9.79
CA PHE A 136 25.52 -19.01 -10.82
C PHE A 136 24.18 -19.72 -10.60
N THR A 137 24.17 -20.98 -10.17
CA THR A 137 22.91 -21.70 -9.93
C THR A 137 22.19 -21.13 -8.70
N GLN A 138 22.96 -20.71 -7.68
CA GLN A 138 22.42 -20.06 -6.49
C GLN A 138 21.88 -18.67 -6.81
N GLN A 139 22.60 -17.88 -7.60
CA GLN A 139 22.13 -16.58 -8.12
C GLN A 139 20.86 -16.71 -8.97
N LEU A 140 20.74 -17.76 -9.79
CA LEU A 140 19.52 -18.05 -10.55
C LEU A 140 18.35 -18.44 -9.65
N ILE A 141 18.59 -19.25 -8.61
CA ILE A 141 17.57 -19.62 -7.63
C ILE A 141 17.12 -18.40 -6.82
N ASP A 142 18.05 -17.54 -6.40
CA ASP A 142 17.73 -16.33 -5.64
C ASP A 142 17.02 -15.28 -6.50
N TYR A 143 17.36 -15.20 -7.79
CA TYR A 143 16.64 -14.39 -8.78
C TYR A 143 15.19 -14.89 -9.00
N VAL A 144 14.99 -16.19 -9.17
CA VAL A 144 13.64 -16.79 -9.30
C VAL A 144 12.83 -16.66 -7.99
N ARG A 145 13.49 -16.76 -6.82
CA ARG A 145 12.86 -16.51 -5.51
C ARG A 145 12.42 -15.04 -5.37
N ALA A 146 13.23 -14.10 -5.83
CA ALA A 146 12.88 -12.68 -5.82
C ALA A 146 11.67 -12.35 -6.71
N LEU A 147 11.51 -13.07 -7.84
CA LEU A 147 10.35 -12.94 -8.72
C LEU A 147 9.05 -13.56 -8.15
N SER A 148 9.15 -14.44 -7.16
CA SER A 148 8.01 -15.17 -6.57
C SER A 148 7.58 -14.66 -5.19
N THR A 149 8.35 -13.77 -4.56
CA THR A 149 7.91 -12.97 -3.40
C THR A 149 7.25 -11.67 -3.85
N PRO A 150 6.01 -11.35 -3.39
CA PRO A 150 5.39 -10.07 -3.69
C PRO A 150 6.14 -8.97 -2.94
N GLN A 151 6.99 -8.19 -3.64
CA GLN A 151 7.64 -7.03 -3.06
C GLN A 151 6.77 -5.77 -3.23
N PRO A 152 6.79 -4.87 -2.23
CA PRO A 152 6.08 -3.60 -2.27
C PRO A 152 6.71 -2.67 -3.31
N THR A 153 5.85 -2.04 -4.10
CA THR A 153 6.19 -1.18 -5.23
C THR A 153 7.02 0.05 -4.82
N SER A 154 8.20 0.21 -5.40
CA SER A 154 8.81 1.53 -5.69
C SER A 154 9.92 1.42 -6.74
N PRO A 155 10.21 2.52 -7.47
CA PRO A 155 10.14 2.50 -8.91
C PRO A 155 11.52 2.36 -9.53
N THR A 156 11.69 1.36 -10.41
CA THR A 156 12.80 1.35 -11.36
C THR A 156 12.27 1.58 -12.78
N ASN A 157 12.88 2.60 -13.36
CA ASN A 157 12.69 3.18 -14.68
C ASN A 157 12.63 2.11 -15.80
N LYS A 158 11.41 1.75 -16.22
CA LYS A 158 11.12 1.07 -17.47
C LYS A 158 11.09 2.11 -18.60
N ASN A 159 12.25 2.48 -19.14
CA ASN A 159 12.29 3.20 -20.42
C ASN A 159 12.66 2.25 -21.55
N ALA A 160 11.80 1.27 -21.75
CA ALA A 160 11.24 0.94 -23.05
C ALA A 160 9.88 0.29 -22.78
N THR A 161 8.90 1.13 -22.45
CA THR A 161 7.48 0.76 -22.56
C THR A 161 7.29 0.16 -23.96
N PRO A 162 6.63 -1.00 -24.14
CA PRO A 162 5.98 -1.26 -25.42
C PRO A 162 5.15 -0.01 -25.68
N SER A 163 5.48 0.76 -26.72
CA SER A 163 4.79 2.02 -26.97
C SER A 163 3.30 1.72 -26.99
N GLU A 164 2.53 2.36 -26.09
CA GLU A 164 1.08 2.23 -26.05
C GLU A 164 0.55 2.39 -27.48
N PRO A 165 -0.31 1.47 -27.97
CA PRO A 165 -0.72 1.52 -29.36
C PRO A 165 -1.42 2.85 -29.63
N VAL A 166 -0.90 3.56 -30.64
CA VAL A 166 -1.39 4.86 -31.07
C VAL A 166 -2.25 4.69 -32.31
N TYR A 167 -3.38 5.37 -32.34
CA TYR A 167 -4.34 5.34 -33.43
C TYR A 167 -4.72 6.76 -33.86
N GLU A 168 -5.17 6.92 -35.10
CA GLU A 168 -5.71 8.21 -35.56
C GLU A 168 -7.12 8.43 -35.02
N MET A 169 -7.37 9.66 -34.56
CA MET A 169 -8.74 10.14 -34.42
C MET A 169 -9.37 10.29 -35.81
N LEU A 170 -10.69 10.32 -35.87
CA LEU A 170 -11.43 10.64 -37.09
C LEU A 170 -11.95 12.07 -37.01
N TRP A 171 -12.22 12.69 -38.16
CA TRP A 171 -12.96 13.95 -38.24
C TRP A 171 -13.84 13.98 -39.48
N ASP A 172 -14.92 14.74 -39.41
CA ASP A 172 -15.83 14.95 -40.54
C ASP A 172 -15.71 16.40 -41.05
N CYS A 173 -15.61 16.57 -42.36
CA CYS A 173 -15.47 17.88 -42.97
C CYS A 173 -16.78 18.67 -42.89
N ARG A 174 -16.81 19.70 -42.02
CA ARG A 174 -17.96 20.61 -41.85
C ARG A 174 -18.39 21.39 -43.10
N PHE A 175 -17.53 21.50 -44.12
CA PHE A 175 -17.81 22.27 -45.33
C PHE A 175 -18.49 21.46 -46.44
N CYS A 176 -18.06 20.22 -46.67
CA CYS A 176 -18.59 19.38 -47.74
C CYS A 176 -19.23 18.07 -47.26
N GLY A 177 -19.14 17.75 -45.96
CA GLY A 177 -19.73 16.55 -45.37
C GLY A 177 -18.92 15.26 -45.58
N THR A 178 -17.71 15.32 -46.13
CA THR A 178 -16.84 14.14 -46.23
C THR A 178 -16.54 13.61 -44.84
N LYS A 179 -16.80 12.32 -44.59
CA LYS A 179 -16.72 11.71 -43.25
C LYS A 179 -15.47 10.85 -43.06
N LYS A 180 -15.14 10.55 -41.81
CA LYS A 180 -14.09 9.60 -41.37
C LYS A 180 -12.72 9.92 -41.96
N LEU A 181 -12.39 11.21 -42.02
CA LEU A 181 -11.05 11.66 -42.41
C LEU A 181 -10.08 11.40 -41.26
N LEU A 182 -8.84 11.07 -41.59
CA LEU A 182 -7.80 10.70 -40.63
C LEU A 182 -7.21 11.94 -39.94
N GLY A 183 -7.19 11.92 -38.61
CA GLY A 183 -6.91 13.05 -37.74
C GLY A 183 -5.53 13.66 -37.95
N LYS A 184 -4.50 12.82 -38.10
CA LYS A 184 -3.09 13.19 -38.26
C LYS A 184 -2.71 13.23 -39.74
N SER A 185 -3.06 12.19 -40.50
CA SER A 185 -2.62 12.03 -41.89
C SER A 185 -3.40 12.89 -42.90
N GLN A 186 -4.61 13.33 -42.55
CA GLN A 186 -5.48 14.12 -43.44
C GLN A 186 -5.90 15.44 -42.76
N LYS A 187 -4.95 16.36 -42.56
CA LYS A 187 -5.22 17.70 -42.00
C LYS A 187 -6.01 18.64 -42.93
N PHE A 188 -6.17 18.24 -44.20
CA PHE A 188 -7.00 18.95 -45.19
C PHE A 188 -7.95 17.95 -45.86
N CYS A 189 -9.18 18.38 -46.12
CA CYS A 189 -10.16 17.58 -46.82
C CYS A 189 -9.72 17.38 -48.29
N PRO A 190 -9.58 16.14 -48.78
CA PRO A 190 -9.16 15.89 -50.16
C PRO A 190 -10.22 16.27 -51.20
N VAL A 191 -11.47 16.48 -50.78
CA VAL A 191 -12.59 16.79 -51.69
C VAL A 191 -12.73 18.29 -51.93
N CYS A 192 -12.65 19.11 -50.87
CA CYS A 192 -12.87 20.56 -50.97
C CYS A 192 -11.68 21.43 -50.52
N GLY A 193 -10.59 20.83 -50.04
CA GLY A 193 -9.40 21.55 -49.58
C GLY A 193 -9.55 22.26 -48.23
N ALA A 194 -10.70 22.13 -47.56
CA ALA A 194 -10.92 22.74 -46.25
C ALA A 194 -9.95 22.17 -45.20
N ALA A 195 -9.38 23.04 -44.37
CA ALA A 195 -8.58 22.63 -43.22
C ALA A 195 -9.45 21.90 -42.19
N GLN A 196 -8.83 20.95 -41.50
CA GLN A 196 -9.42 20.24 -40.38
C GLN A 196 -9.79 21.21 -39.25
N ASP A 197 -10.95 20.98 -38.64
CA ASP A 197 -11.34 21.60 -37.38
C ASP A 197 -11.05 20.61 -36.23
N PRO A 198 -10.06 20.89 -35.36
CA PRO A 198 -9.68 19.95 -34.31
C PRO A 198 -10.79 19.68 -33.28
N SER A 199 -11.73 20.61 -33.10
CA SER A 199 -12.88 20.43 -32.19
C SER A 199 -13.88 19.40 -32.72
N TRP A 200 -13.83 19.09 -34.03
CA TRP A 200 -14.63 18.09 -34.72
C TRP A 200 -13.94 16.73 -34.84
N ARG A 201 -12.79 16.55 -34.19
CA ARG A 201 -12.18 15.22 -34.05
C ARG A 201 -12.99 14.35 -33.08
N TYR A 202 -13.07 13.06 -33.35
CA TYR A 202 -13.78 12.10 -32.52
C TYR A 202 -13.07 10.75 -32.50
N PHE A 203 -13.29 9.99 -31.45
CA PHE A 203 -12.72 8.65 -31.34
C PHE A 203 -13.46 7.65 -32.26
N PRO A 204 -12.74 6.86 -33.09
CA PRO A 204 -13.32 5.80 -33.93
C PRO A 204 -13.87 4.64 -33.07
N SER A 205 -14.66 3.75 -33.68
CA SER A 205 -14.91 2.43 -33.08
C SER A 205 -13.67 1.53 -33.15
N ASP A 206 -13.65 0.42 -32.40
CA ASP A 206 -12.56 -0.55 -32.49
C ASP A 206 -12.39 -1.17 -33.88
N ASP A 207 -13.48 -1.26 -34.65
CA ASP A 207 -13.46 -1.81 -36.00
C ASP A 207 -13.01 -0.77 -37.05
N GLU A 208 -12.92 0.52 -36.68
CA GLU A 208 -12.58 1.64 -37.57
C GLU A 208 -11.24 2.31 -37.24
N LYS A 209 -10.61 1.96 -36.12
CA LYS A 209 -9.36 2.59 -35.69
C LYS A 209 -8.21 2.24 -36.64
N VAL A 210 -7.40 3.24 -36.97
CA VAL A 210 -6.23 3.09 -37.85
C VAL A 210 -4.98 3.32 -37.02
N ALA A 211 -4.13 2.30 -36.92
CA ALA A 211 -2.91 2.36 -36.13
C ALA A 211 -1.87 3.28 -36.79
N VAL A 212 -1.21 4.11 -35.98
CA VAL A 212 -0.08 4.95 -36.39
C VAL A 212 1.21 4.27 -35.97
N GLN A 213 1.94 3.74 -36.96
CA GLN A 213 3.23 3.11 -36.72
C GLN A 213 4.28 4.18 -36.40
N ASP A 214 5.21 3.87 -35.48
CA ASP A 214 6.34 4.72 -35.10
C ASP A 214 5.95 6.16 -34.71
N HIS A 215 4.78 6.33 -34.09
CA HIS A 215 4.27 7.63 -33.72
C HIS A 215 5.17 8.34 -32.70
N LYS A 216 5.84 9.41 -33.12
CA LYS A 216 6.56 10.31 -32.21
C LYS A 216 5.67 11.48 -31.83
N PHE A 217 5.16 11.48 -30.60
CA PHE A 217 4.45 12.63 -30.07
C PHE A 217 5.43 13.79 -29.81
N VAL A 218 5.18 14.93 -30.44
CA VAL A 218 6.02 16.15 -30.37
C VAL A 218 5.28 17.33 -29.75
N GLY A 219 4.16 17.06 -29.08
CA GLY A 219 3.25 18.06 -28.52
C GLY A 219 1.92 18.11 -29.27
N THR A 220 0.90 18.63 -28.58
CA THR A 220 -0.44 18.87 -29.15
C THR A 220 -0.35 19.83 -30.32
N ASP A 221 -1.18 19.62 -31.35
CA ASP A 221 -1.24 20.55 -32.48
C ASP A 221 -1.56 21.98 -32.00
N VAL A 222 -1.04 22.97 -32.72
CA VAL A 222 -1.27 24.39 -32.44
C VAL A 222 -1.96 25.07 -33.60
N GLU A 223 -2.86 26.01 -33.32
CA GLU A 223 -3.52 26.82 -34.34
C GLU A 223 -2.74 28.12 -34.58
N CYS A 224 -2.37 28.38 -35.85
CA CYS A 224 -1.66 29.60 -36.21
C CYS A 224 -2.55 30.84 -36.00
N PRO A 225 -2.14 31.84 -35.20
CA PRO A 225 -2.97 33.01 -34.91
C PRO A 225 -3.17 33.92 -36.13
N ALA A 226 -2.30 33.84 -37.14
CA ALA A 226 -2.37 34.69 -38.34
C ALA A 226 -3.30 34.14 -39.43
N CYS A 227 -3.47 32.82 -39.53
CA CYS A 227 -4.21 32.21 -40.64
C CYS A 227 -5.03 30.97 -40.27
N SER A 228 -5.16 30.66 -38.97
CA SER A 228 -5.90 29.51 -38.43
C SER A 228 -5.48 28.14 -38.97
N THR A 229 -4.29 28.04 -39.59
CA THR A 229 -3.78 26.75 -40.06
C THR A 229 -3.25 25.95 -38.89
N LEU A 230 -3.61 24.67 -38.84
CA LEU A 230 -3.15 23.73 -37.84
C LEU A 230 -1.70 23.31 -38.11
N ASN A 231 -0.85 23.37 -37.10
CA ASN A 231 0.56 23.01 -37.17
C ASN A 231 0.91 22.00 -36.06
N SER A 232 1.99 21.25 -36.26
CA SER A 232 2.52 20.34 -35.25
C SER A 232 2.98 21.12 -34.02
N GLY A 233 2.90 20.52 -32.82
CA GLY A 233 3.24 21.18 -31.56
C GLY A 233 4.70 21.66 -31.46
N ASP A 234 5.61 21.08 -32.25
CA ASP A 234 7.02 21.45 -32.35
C ASP A 234 7.33 22.44 -33.49
N SER A 235 6.31 22.91 -34.22
CA SER A 235 6.50 23.84 -35.33
C SER A 235 6.84 25.25 -34.82
N THR A 236 7.97 25.80 -35.27
CA THR A 236 8.35 27.19 -34.95
C THR A 236 7.64 28.22 -35.83
N TYR A 237 7.35 27.86 -37.08
CA TYR A 237 6.71 28.72 -38.07
C TYR A 237 5.52 28.00 -38.70
N CYS A 238 4.50 28.76 -39.07
CA CYS A 238 3.34 28.23 -39.75
C CYS A 238 3.72 27.66 -41.12
N THR A 239 3.43 26.38 -41.35
CA THR A 239 3.70 25.66 -42.61
C THR A 239 2.97 26.25 -43.83
N ARG A 240 1.97 27.10 -43.62
CA ARG A 240 1.18 27.73 -44.70
C ARG A 240 1.53 29.20 -44.95
N CYS A 241 1.63 30.03 -43.92
CA CYS A 241 1.82 31.47 -44.06
C CYS A 241 3.18 31.99 -43.59
N GLY A 242 4.02 31.14 -43.00
CA GLY A 242 5.35 31.50 -42.49
C GLY A 242 5.36 32.36 -41.22
N SER A 243 4.19 32.74 -40.67
CA SER A 243 4.13 33.50 -39.42
C SER A 243 4.71 32.70 -38.25
N PRO A 244 5.37 33.35 -37.27
CA PRO A 244 5.84 32.67 -36.06
C PRO A 244 4.66 32.10 -35.27
N LEU A 245 4.90 30.98 -34.56
CA LEU A 245 3.92 30.27 -33.74
C LEU A 245 4.15 30.45 -32.23
N ASP A 246 4.93 31.44 -31.84
CA ASP A 246 5.21 31.82 -30.45
C ASP A 246 3.96 32.18 -29.65
N ALA A 247 2.95 32.75 -30.30
CA ALA A 247 1.64 33.06 -29.72
C ALA A 247 0.53 32.03 -30.11
N ALA A 248 0.89 30.90 -30.71
CA ALA A 248 -0.08 29.89 -31.11
C ALA A 248 -0.64 29.15 -29.89
N GLN A 249 -1.95 28.86 -29.90
CA GLN A 249 -2.60 28.13 -28.83
C GLN A 249 -2.67 26.64 -29.16
N ALA A 250 -2.41 25.80 -28.16
CA ALA A 250 -2.60 24.36 -28.27
C ALA A 250 -4.09 24.03 -28.43
N VAL A 251 -4.37 23.05 -29.28
CA VAL A 251 -5.72 22.50 -29.47
C VAL A 251 -6.26 21.92 -28.16
N LYS A 252 -7.57 22.13 -27.93
CA LYS A 252 -8.31 21.46 -26.86
C LYS A 252 -8.38 19.95 -27.12
N VAL A 253 -7.85 19.15 -26.21
CA VAL A 253 -7.96 17.68 -26.23
C VAL A 253 -9.34 17.21 -25.78
N GLN A 254 -9.81 16.12 -26.36
CA GLN A 254 -11.04 15.45 -25.96
C GLN A 254 -10.85 14.68 -24.64
N SER A 255 -11.93 14.58 -23.86
CA SER A 255 -11.92 13.79 -22.63
C SER A 255 -11.63 12.33 -22.92
N ALA A 256 -10.74 11.72 -22.14
CA ALA A 256 -10.48 10.29 -22.24
C ALA A 256 -11.76 9.47 -22.02
N ARG A 257 -11.88 8.35 -22.71
CA ARG A 257 -12.97 7.38 -22.51
C ARG A 257 -12.42 6.02 -22.16
N GLU A 258 -13.17 5.27 -21.37
CA GLU A 258 -12.75 3.95 -20.89
C GLU A 258 -13.89 2.94 -20.99
N LYS A 259 -13.50 1.67 -21.13
CA LYS A 259 -14.40 0.51 -21.10
C LYS A 259 -13.72 -0.68 -20.45
N HIS A 260 -14.51 -1.63 -19.99
CA HIS A 260 -13.96 -2.92 -19.55
C HIS A 260 -13.29 -3.62 -20.74
N GLU A 261 -12.19 -4.34 -20.51
CA GLU A 261 -11.37 -4.96 -21.57
C GLU A 261 -12.16 -5.91 -22.49
N SER A 262 -13.24 -6.51 -21.98
CA SER A 262 -14.13 -7.38 -22.78
C SER A 262 -15.16 -6.63 -23.63
N GLU A 263 -15.28 -5.30 -23.49
CA GLU A 263 -16.26 -4.49 -24.19
C GLU A 263 -15.61 -3.73 -25.36
N LYS A 264 -16.34 -3.60 -26.47
CA LYS A 264 -15.88 -2.82 -27.62
C LYS A 264 -16.24 -1.34 -27.51
N PHE A 265 -15.34 -0.48 -27.95
CA PHE A 265 -15.64 0.93 -28.22
C PHE A 265 -16.45 1.07 -29.51
N GLN A 266 -17.53 1.84 -29.41
CA GLN A 266 -18.28 2.32 -30.57
C GLN A 266 -17.75 3.69 -30.99
N THR A 267 -18.03 4.08 -32.23
CA THR A 267 -17.68 5.40 -32.74
C THR A 267 -18.35 6.45 -31.87
N GLU A 268 -17.57 7.43 -31.44
CA GLU A 268 -18.10 8.50 -30.61
C GLU A 268 -19.18 9.27 -31.37
N ASP A 269 -20.31 9.54 -30.70
CA ASP A 269 -21.33 10.43 -31.23
C ASP A 269 -20.87 11.89 -31.08
N LEU A 270 -20.16 12.36 -32.11
CA LEU A 270 -19.65 13.72 -32.21
C LEU A 270 -20.73 14.77 -31.96
N GLN A 271 -21.93 14.57 -32.52
CA GLN A 271 -23.01 15.53 -32.41
C GLN A 271 -23.53 15.59 -30.97
N ALA A 272 -23.71 14.44 -30.33
CA ALA A 272 -24.08 14.39 -28.92
C ALA A 272 -23.00 14.96 -27.99
N ARG A 273 -21.70 14.82 -28.31
CA ARG A 273 -20.63 15.52 -27.57
C ARG A 273 -20.75 17.03 -27.73
N ILE A 274 -20.81 17.54 -28.95
CA ILE A 274 -20.90 18.99 -29.21
C ILE A 274 -22.12 19.61 -28.53
N HIS A 275 -23.28 18.95 -28.57
CA HIS A 275 -24.47 19.42 -27.86
C HIS A 275 -24.24 19.48 -26.34
N ARG A 276 -23.61 18.45 -25.76
CA ARG A 276 -23.26 18.44 -24.33
C ARG A 276 -22.29 19.55 -23.96
N GLU A 277 -21.26 19.80 -24.77
CA GLU A 277 -20.31 20.89 -24.55
C GLU A 277 -21.02 22.26 -24.63
N TYR A 278 -21.86 22.46 -25.65
CA TYR A 278 -22.65 23.69 -25.80
C TYR A 278 -23.61 23.91 -24.63
N ASP A 279 -24.33 22.87 -24.20
CA ASP A 279 -25.23 22.98 -23.06
C ASP A 279 -24.47 23.20 -21.75
N ALA A 280 -23.24 22.68 -21.61
CA ALA A 280 -22.37 22.98 -20.48
C ALA A 280 -21.89 24.45 -20.47
N GLU A 281 -21.45 24.98 -21.62
CA GLU A 281 -21.05 26.38 -21.78
C GLU A 281 -22.23 27.35 -21.58
N ALA A 282 -23.42 26.98 -22.05
CA ALA A 282 -24.64 27.74 -21.86
C ALA A 282 -25.23 27.62 -20.44
N GLY A 283 -24.59 26.85 -19.54
CA GLY A 283 -25.07 26.63 -18.17
C GLY A 283 -26.38 25.84 -18.09
N ARG A 284 -26.75 25.11 -19.14
CA ARG A 284 -27.96 24.27 -19.24
C ARG A 284 -27.75 22.86 -18.68
N ILE A 285 -26.49 22.40 -18.63
CA ILE A 285 -26.11 21.22 -17.87
C ILE A 285 -25.69 21.67 -16.47
N GLN A 286 -26.54 21.38 -15.47
CA GLN A 286 -26.07 21.34 -14.10
C GLN A 286 -25.04 20.21 -14.03
N PRO A 287 -23.81 20.45 -13.52
CA PRO A 287 -22.86 19.36 -13.31
C PRO A 287 -23.57 18.26 -12.55
N GLU A 288 -23.50 17.01 -13.02
CA GLU A 288 -23.98 15.87 -12.25
C GLU A 288 -23.48 16.10 -10.84
N ALA A 289 -24.43 16.20 -9.91
CA ALA A 289 -24.12 16.46 -8.52
C ALA A 289 -23.24 15.30 -8.09
N SER A 290 -21.92 15.50 -8.15
CA SER A 290 -21.00 14.65 -7.46
C SER A 290 -21.56 14.62 -6.06
N LYS A 291 -21.86 13.42 -5.53
CA LYS A 291 -22.07 13.24 -4.10
C LYS A 291 -20.75 13.61 -3.40
N LYS A 292 -20.38 14.89 -3.43
CA LYS A 292 -19.48 15.53 -2.52
C LYS A 292 -20.39 16.08 -1.45
N GLY A 293 -20.53 15.26 -0.41
CA GLY A 293 -21.02 15.76 0.85
C GLY A 293 -20.23 16.99 1.28
N GLY A 294 -20.94 17.92 1.91
CA GLY A 294 -20.36 19.03 2.66
C GLY A 294 -20.29 20.34 1.88
N LEU A 295 -20.87 21.38 2.51
CA LEU A 295 -20.69 22.78 2.18
C LEU A 295 -19.22 23.14 1.84
N PRO A 296 -18.99 24.16 0.99
CA PRO A 296 -17.66 24.50 0.51
C PRO A 296 -16.66 24.72 1.66
N ARG A 297 -15.52 24.02 1.58
CA ARG A 297 -14.46 23.98 2.60
C ARG A 297 -13.92 25.34 3.04
N TRP A 298 -14.09 26.43 2.29
CA TRP A 298 -13.70 27.78 2.72
C TRP A 298 -14.79 28.52 3.51
N MET A 299 -16.07 28.17 3.32
CA MET A 299 -17.16 28.60 4.22
C MET A 299 -17.22 27.73 5.47
N VAL A 300 -16.85 26.44 5.38
CA VAL A 300 -16.67 25.56 6.55
C VAL A 300 -15.33 25.82 7.26
N MET A 301 -14.25 26.25 6.58
CA MET A 301 -13.03 26.69 7.26
C MET A 301 -13.15 28.12 7.79
N GLY A 302 -13.76 29.07 7.07
CA GLY A 302 -13.94 30.44 7.60
C GLY A 302 -15.00 30.50 8.70
N GLY A 303 -16.18 29.91 8.44
CA GLY A 303 -17.25 29.79 9.42
C GLY A 303 -16.94 28.77 10.51
N GLY A 304 -16.31 27.64 10.18
CA GLY A 304 -15.91 26.64 11.16
C GLY A 304 -14.62 26.96 11.92
N LEU A 305 -13.67 27.77 11.42
CA LEU A 305 -12.59 28.35 12.26
C LEU A 305 -13.10 29.49 13.13
N ALA A 306 -14.08 30.27 12.67
CA ALA A 306 -14.72 31.27 13.52
C ALA A 306 -15.58 30.59 14.60
N LEU A 307 -16.29 29.51 14.27
CA LEU A 307 -17.15 28.78 15.20
C LEU A 307 -16.36 27.79 16.06
N LEU A 308 -15.30 27.14 15.55
CA LEU A 308 -14.29 26.44 16.37
C LEU A 308 -13.50 27.43 17.20
N GLY A 309 -13.13 28.59 16.68
CA GLY A 309 -12.44 29.64 17.44
C GLY A 309 -13.33 30.21 18.54
N LEU A 310 -14.62 30.39 18.28
CA LEU A 310 -15.61 30.80 19.27
C LEU A 310 -15.95 29.67 20.23
N CYS A 311 -16.03 28.42 19.80
CA CYS A 311 -16.17 27.26 20.68
C CYS A 311 -14.91 27.03 21.50
N PHE A 312 -13.71 27.18 20.95
CA PHE A 312 -12.44 27.14 21.68
C PHE A 312 -12.32 28.31 22.62
N PHE A 313 -12.78 29.51 22.24
CA PHE A 313 -12.81 30.67 23.11
C PHE A 313 -13.85 30.52 24.23
N LEU A 314 -15.04 29.99 23.94
CA LEU A 314 -16.06 29.68 24.94
C LEU A 314 -15.61 28.55 25.86
N ILE A 315 -15.01 27.48 25.32
CA ILE A 315 -14.37 26.42 26.11
C ILE A 315 -13.22 27.01 26.92
N TYR A 316 -12.38 27.87 26.33
CA TYR A 316 -11.28 28.51 27.03
C TYR A 316 -11.79 29.39 28.18
N VAL A 317 -12.83 30.20 27.97
CA VAL A 317 -13.46 30.99 29.03
C VAL A 317 -14.12 30.07 30.07
N LEU A 318 -14.83 29.02 29.64
CA LEU A 318 -15.48 28.05 30.52
C LEU A 318 -14.50 27.20 31.34
N PHE A 319 -13.24 27.06 30.94
CA PHE A 319 -12.24 26.26 31.67
C PHE A 319 -11.11 27.10 32.32
N PHE A 320 -10.76 28.26 31.77
CA PHE A 320 -9.60 29.07 32.19
C PHE A 320 -9.96 30.45 32.75
N ALA A 321 -11.21 30.92 32.67
CA ALA A 321 -11.63 32.11 33.42
C ALA A 321 -11.83 31.73 34.89
N LYS A 322 -10.76 31.85 35.67
CA LYS A 322 -10.76 31.56 37.09
C LYS A 322 -10.58 32.85 37.90
N GLU A 323 -11.31 32.96 38.99
CA GLU A 323 -11.20 34.06 39.95
C GLU A 323 -10.61 33.53 41.25
N GLU A 324 -9.68 34.28 41.83
CA GLU A 324 -9.16 34.00 43.16
C GLU A 324 -10.22 34.40 44.20
N ARG A 325 -10.53 33.46 45.09
CA ARG A 325 -11.42 33.68 46.22
C ARG A 325 -10.75 33.25 47.50
N SER A 326 -10.92 34.06 48.53
CA SER A 326 -10.57 33.69 49.89
C SER A 326 -11.65 32.75 50.42
N VAL A 327 -11.25 31.59 50.89
CA VAL A 327 -12.12 30.59 51.51
C VAL A 327 -11.53 30.17 52.84
N TYR A 328 -12.39 29.75 53.77
CA TYR A 328 -11.95 29.23 55.06
C TYR A 328 -12.53 27.85 55.32
N VAL A 329 -11.79 27.04 56.05
CA VAL A 329 -12.18 25.66 56.35
C VAL A 329 -13.30 25.63 57.37
N THR A 330 -14.42 25.01 57.02
CA THR A 330 -15.59 24.82 57.89
C THR A 330 -15.76 23.37 58.33
N GLY A 331 -15.19 22.42 57.58
CA GLY A 331 -15.31 21.01 57.89
C GLY A 331 -14.28 20.16 57.17
N PHE A 332 -14.29 18.88 57.51
CA PHE A 332 -13.35 17.89 57.02
C PHE A 332 -14.10 16.59 56.82
N GLU A 333 -13.82 15.91 55.73
CA GLU A 333 -14.26 14.54 55.48
C GLU A 333 -13.05 13.71 55.08
N TRP A 334 -13.07 12.43 55.43
CA TRP A 334 -12.12 11.46 54.93
C TRP A 334 -12.83 10.15 54.63
N GLU A 335 -12.36 9.44 53.61
CA GLU A 335 -12.83 8.11 53.24
C GLU A 335 -11.61 7.22 52.98
N ARG A 336 -11.61 6.02 53.54
CA ARG A 336 -10.63 4.97 53.21
C ARG A 336 -11.36 3.71 52.80
N THR A 337 -10.98 3.15 51.66
CA THR A 337 -11.58 1.93 51.13
C THR A 337 -10.55 0.84 50.83
N ILE A 338 -10.95 -0.40 51.07
CA ILE A 338 -10.17 -1.59 50.72
C ILE A 338 -11.05 -2.47 49.87
N GLU A 339 -10.64 -2.69 48.63
CA GLU A 339 -11.26 -3.69 47.77
C GLU A 339 -10.92 -5.09 48.28
N ILE A 340 -11.92 -5.95 48.35
CA ILE A 340 -11.77 -7.37 48.67
C ILE A 340 -12.06 -8.15 47.40
N GLN A 341 -11.06 -8.91 46.96
CA GLN A 341 -11.16 -9.79 45.82
C GLN A 341 -11.42 -11.21 46.28
N GLN A 342 -12.22 -11.96 45.53
CA GLN A 342 -12.46 -13.38 45.74
C GLN A 342 -11.94 -14.20 44.56
N LEU A 343 -11.28 -15.31 44.86
CA LEU A 343 -10.82 -16.26 43.86
C LEU A 343 -12.00 -17.08 43.33
N ARG A 344 -12.39 -16.82 42.09
CA ARG A 344 -13.54 -17.45 41.42
C ARG A 344 -13.11 -18.20 40.17
N ALA A 345 -13.84 -19.25 39.84
CA ALA A 345 -13.70 -19.97 38.59
C ALA A 345 -14.47 -19.21 37.49
N VAL A 346 -13.78 -18.78 36.44
CA VAL A 346 -14.37 -18.10 35.29
C VAL A 346 -14.21 -18.93 34.04
N ASN A 347 -15.22 -18.88 33.16
CA ASN A 347 -15.14 -19.49 31.85
C ASN A 347 -14.65 -18.46 30.84
N GLU A 348 -13.53 -18.76 30.20
CA GLU A 348 -12.90 -17.93 29.18
C GLU A 348 -12.71 -18.76 27.90
N ASN A 349 -12.41 -18.07 26.80
CA ASN A 349 -11.98 -18.72 25.58
C ASN A 349 -10.90 -17.88 24.90
N THR A 350 -9.99 -18.56 24.22
CA THR A 350 -8.94 -17.93 23.42
C THR A 350 -8.45 -18.91 22.36
N ARG A 351 -7.61 -18.44 21.42
CA ARG A 351 -6.87 -19.35 20.54
C ARG A 351 -6.05 -20.29 21.41
N CYS A 352 -6.07 -21.58 21.10
CA CYS A 352 -5.43 -22.59 21.96
C CYS A 352 -3.92 -22.33 22.21
N GLU A 353 -3.23 -21.68 21.28
CA GLU A 353 -1.83 -21.26 21.41
C GLU A 353 -1.60 -20.19 22.50
N ASN A 354 -2.63 -19.41 22.84
CA ASN A 354 -2.59 -18.33 23.82
C ASN A 354 -3.26 -18.71 25.15
N MET A 355 -3.59 -19.99 25.33
CA MET A 355 -4.28 -20.43 26.54
C MET A 355 -3.36 -20.28 27.77
N PRO A 356 -3.81 -19.58 28.83
CA PRO A 356 -2.99 -19.34 30.01
C PRO A 356 -2.69 -20.63 30.78
N ALA A 357 -1.51 -20.68 31.41
CA ALA A 357 -1.16 -21.73 32.36
C ALA A 357 -2.12 -21.69 33.57
N GLY A 358 -2.56 -22.86 34.04
CA GLY A 358 -3.53 -22.98 35.14
C GLY A 358 -5.00 -23.05 34.71
N ALA A 359 -5.28 -22.98 33.39
CA ALA A 359 -6.58 -23.32 32.85
C ALA A 359 -6.88 -24.83 32.97
N TYR A 360 -8.14 -25.19 33.18
CA TYR A 360 -8.65 -26.54 33.29
C TYR A 360 -10.04 -26.67 32.63
N SER A 361 -10.61 -27.88 32.59
CA SER A 361 -11.90 -28.16 31.91
C SER A 361 -11.92 -27.66 30.45
N VAL A 362 -10.88 -28.00 29.69
CA VAL A 362 -10.67 -27.48 28.33
C VAL A 362 -11.52 -28.25 27.30
N ASP A 363 -12.33 -27.52 26.54
CA ASP A 363 -13.04 -27.96 25.34
C ASP A 363 -12.46 -27.24 24.12
N ARG A 364 -12.08 -27.99 23.07
CA ARG A 364 -11.43 -27.43 21.87
C ARG A 364 -12.36 -27.53 20.67
N ARG A 365 -12.57 -26.40 20.00
CA ARG A 365 -13.42 -26.28 18.81
C ARG A 365 -12.67 -25.63 17.66
N ARG A 366 -13.03 -26.02 16.44
CA ARG A 366 -12.49 -25.41 15.23
C ARG A 366 -13.45 -24.35 14.73
N GLU A 367 -13.02 -23.09 14.76
CA GLU A 367 -13.86 -21.94 14.47
C GLU A 367 -13.09 -20.93 13.60
N GLN A 368 -13.80 -19.98 12.99
CA GLN A 368 -13.14 -18.91 12.24
C GLN A 368 -12.45 -17.98 13.25
N VAL A 369 -11.12 -17.91 13.16
CA VAL A 369 -10.30 -17.09 14.07
C VAL A 369 -9.78 -15.82 13.41
N ASP A 370 -9.79 -15.77 12.08
CA ASP A 370 -9.29 -14.64 11.31
C ASP A 370 -9.93 -14.57 9.91
N THR A 371 -9.57 -13.54 9.17
CA THR A 371 -9.88 -13.39 7.74
C THR A 371 -8.63 -12.96 7.00
N ARG A 372 -8.30 -13.63 5.89
CA ARG A 372 -7.18 -13.24 5.03
C ARG A 372 -7.69 -12.64 3.72
N ARG A 373 -7.03 -11.59 3.25
CA ARG A 373 -7.30 -10.99 1.94
C ARG A 373 -6.45 -11.70 0.90
N VAL A 374 -7.10 -12.26 -0.12
CA VAL A 374 -6.43 -12.95 -1.23
C VAL A 374 -6.81 -12.24 -2.52
N GLN A 375 -5.83 -12.01 -3.39
CA GLN A 375 -6.10 -11.47 -4.71
C GLN A 375 -6.67 -12.59 -5.59
N VAL A 376 -7.88 -12.41 -6.09
CA VAL A 376 -8.61 -13.41 -6.89
C VAL A 376 -8.62 -13.10 -8.39
N GLY A 377 -8.21 -11.89 -8.76
CA GLY A 377 -8.14 -11.47 -10.16
C GLY A 377 -7.75 -10.01 -10.33
N GLU A 378 -8.02 -9.48 -11.52
CA GLU A 378 -7.82 -8.08 -11.89
C GLU A 378 -9.04 -7.56 -12.67
N ASP A 379 -9.47 -6.32 -12.40
CA ASP A 379 -10.43 -5.58 -13.22
C ASP A 379 -9.65 -4.73 -14.21
N CYS A 380 -9.64 -5.15 -15.48
CA CYS A 380 -8.88 -4.51 -16.54
C CYS A 380 -9.78 -3.67 -17.44
N ARG A 381 -9.36 -2.42 -17.66
CA ARG A 381 -10.03 -1.43 -18.49
C ARG A 381 -9.09 -0.96 -19.59
N VAL A 382 -9.64 -0.69 -20.76
CA VAL A 382 -8.94 -0.01 -21.84
C VAL A 382 -9.36 1.45 -21.80
N ARG A 383 -8.39 2.37 -21.81
CA ARG A 383 -8.59 3.82 -21.76
C ARG A 383 -8.01 4.45 -23.02
N GLN A 384 -8.83 5.17 -23.77
CA GLN A 384 -8.43 5.93 -24.95
C GLN A 384 -8.20 7.39 -24.58
N VAL A 385 -6.99 7.89 -24.81
CA VAL A 385 -6.57 9.26 -24.44
C VAL A 385 -6.15 10.04 -25.69
N ASP A 386 -6.88 11.12 -25.98
CA ASP A 386 -6.53 12.06 -27.05
C ASP A 386 -5.20 12.76 -26.75
N GLN A 387 -4.28 12.73 -27.72
CA GLN A 387 -2.97 13.39 -27.64
C GLN A 387 -3.01 14.83 -28.19
N GLY A 388 -4.08 15.19 -28.90
CA GLY A 388 -4.33 16.53 -29.45
C GLY A 388 -3.64 16.81 -30.78
N ASP A 389 -2.87 15.86 -31.32
CA ASP A 389 -2.16 15.97 -32.61
C ASP A 389 -2.86 15.21 -33.74
N GLY A 390 -4.12 14.84 -33.51
CA GLY A 390 -4.92 14.00 -34.40
C GLY A 390 -4.81 12.51 -34.10
N THR A 391 -4.10 12.12 -33.03
CA THR A 391 -3.99 10.73 -32.55
C THR A 391 -4.52 10.56 -31.13
N PHE A 392 -4.80 9.31 -30.77
CA PHE A 392 -5.05 8.89 -29.40
C PHE A 392 -4.22 7.65 -29.06
N ARG A 393 -3.86 7.48 -27.79
CA ARG A 393 -3.23 6.25 -27.27
C ARG A 393 -4.25 5.40 -26.53
N GLU A 394 -4.06 4.09 -26.60
CA GLU A 394 -4.80 3.11 -25.79
C GLU A 394 -3.93 2.61 -24.63
N GLU A 395 -4.39 2.88 -23.41
CA GLU A 395 -3.78 2.43 -22.16
C GLU A 395 -4.60 1.28 -21.57
N ARG A 396 -3.94 0.16 -21.28
CA ARG A 396 -4.55 -0.94 -20.51
C ARG A 396 -4.29 -0.71 -19.02
N VAL A 397 -5.34 -0.47 -18.26
CA VAL A 397 -5.30 -0.17 -16.82
C VAL A 397 -5.97 -1.30 -16.05
N CYS A 398 -5.21 -2.05 -15.25
CA CYS A 398 -5.71 -3.15 -14.42
C CYS A 398 -5.64 -2.81 -12.94
N ASN A 399 -6.72 -3.08 -12.21
CA ASN A 399 -6.78 -2.93 -10.76
C ASN A 399 -6.96 -4.29 -10.09
N PRO A 400 -6.18 -4.63 -9.05
CA PRO A 400 -6.31 -5.93 -8.37
C PRO A 400 -7.64 -6.07 -7.66
N VAL A 401 -8.28 -7.23 -7.79
CA VAL A 401 -9.53 -7.59 -7.11
C VAL A 401 -9.21 -8.54 -5.96
N TYR A 402 -9.70 -8.20 -4.77
CA TYR A 402 -9.46 -8.95 -3.54
C TYR A 402 -10.75 -9.54 -3.00
N GLU A 403 -10.64 -10.76 -2.46
CA GLU A 403 -11.70 -11.42 -1.72
C GLU A 403 -11.22 -11.76 -0.30
N ASN A 404 -12.17 -11.85 0.63
CA ASN A 404 -11.92 -12.21 2.03
C ASN A 404 -12.18 -13.70 2.23
N GLU A 405 -11.14 -14.45 2.56
CA GLU A 405 -11.25 -15.87 2.90
C GLU A 405 -11.22 -16.08 4.43
N PRO A 406 -12.13 -16.89 4.99
CA PRO A 406 -12.13 -17.20 6.41
C PRO A 406 -10.91 -18.08 6.77
N VAL A 407 -10.23 -17.74 7.85
CA VAL A 407 -9.14 -18.54 8.41
C VAL A 407 -9.65 -19.26 9.66
N TYR A 408 -9.66 -20.60 9.60
CA TYR A 408 -10.08 -21.44 10.70
C TYR A 408 -8.91 -21.83 11.60
N GLY A 409 -9.11 -21.77 12.91
CA GLY A 409 -8.15 -22.14 13.93
C GLY A 409 -8.81 -22.85 15.10
N ASP A 410 -7.98 -23.38 16.00
CA ASP A 410 -8.45 -24.03 17.22
C ASP A 410 -8.69 -22.98 18.31
N VAL A 411 -9.94 -22.88 18.78
CA VAL A 411 -10.35 -22.07 19.93
C VAL A 411 -10.56 -23.02 21.11
N CYS A 412 -9.91 -22.70 22.23
CA CYS A 412 -10.00 -23.44 23.47
C CYS A 412 -10.93 -22.68 24.42
N TYR A 413 -12.02 -23.32 24.82
CA TYR A 413 -12.92 -22.90 25.89
C TYR A 413 -12.46 -23.58 27.17
N TYR A 414 -12.22 -22.81 28.23
CA TYR A 414 -11.65 -23.35 29.45
C TYR A 414 -12.17 -22.61 30.68
N THR A 415 -11.98 -23.25 31.84
CA THR A 415 -12.19 -22.62 33.14
C THR A 415 -10.82 -22.25 33.73
N ILE A 416 -10.70 -21.05 34.31
CA ILE A 416 -9.49 -20.61 35.02
C ILE A 416 -9.88 -19.90 36.31
N ASN A 417 -9.05 -20.01 37.34
CA ASN A 417 -9.27 -19.31 38.61
C ASN A 417 -8.68 -17.89 38.51
N ARG A 418 -9.51 -16.87 38.73
CA ARG A 418 -9.12 -15.45 38.72
C ARG A 418 -9.57 -14.79 40.02
N TRP A 419 -8.76 -13.87 40.51
CA TRP A 419 -9.17 -12.94 41.57
C TRP A 419 -10.06 -11.88 40.93
N LEU A 420 -11.31 -11.83 41.38
CA LEU A 420 -12.30 -10.85 40.93
C LEU A 420 -12.76 -10.02 42.12
N ASP A 421 -13.12 -8.78 41.89
CA ASP A 421 -13.66 -7.92 42.93
C ASP A 421 -14.98 -8.49 43.46
N ASP A 422 -15.10 -8.55 44.78
CA ASP A 422 -16.27 -9.10 45.47
C ASP A 422 -17.01 -8.01 46.25
N ARG A 423 -16.29 -7.31 47.13
CA ARG A 423 -16.85 -6.23 47.96
C ARG A 423 -15.80 -5.18 48.28
N THR A 424 -16.26 -4.01 48.68
CA THR A 424 -15.40 -2.92 49.15
C THR A 424 -15.72 -2.65 50.62
N LEU A 425 -14.70 -2.68 51.47
CA LEU A 425 -14.79 -2.22 52.85
C LEU A 425 -14.53 -0.72 52.88
N ARG A 426 -15.30 0.01 53.69
CA ARG A 426 -15.25 1.47 53.77
C ARG A 426 -15.27 1.91 55.23
N GLU A 427 -14.44 2.89 55.54
CA GLU A 427 -14.49 3.69 56.75
C GLU A 427 -14.44 5.15 56.32
N GLU A 428 -15.26 5.96 56.98
CA GLU A 428 -15.41 7.38 56.69
C GLU A 428 -15.59 8.14 57.99
N GLY A 429 -15.20 9.40 58.00
CA GLY A 429 -15.32 10.23 59.19
C GLY A 429 -14.91 11.67 58.96
N THR A 430 -14.86 12.40 60.07
CA THR A 430 -14.47 13.81 60.11
C THR A 430 -13.10 13.96 60.77
N LYS A 431 -12.64 15.20 60.98
CA LYS A 431 -11.36 15.48 61.64
C LYS A 431 -11.30 15.06 63.11
N ASP A 432 -12.46 14.99 63.78
CA ASP A 432 -12.53 14.57 65.18
C ASP A 432 -12.40 13.04 65.33
N ASP A 433 -12.56 12.30 64.24
CA ASP A 433 -12.41 10.86 64.19
C ASP A 433 -10.96 10.45 63.96
N THR A 434 -10.55 9.31 64.53
CA THR A 434 -9.22 8.76 64.25
C THR A 434 -9.20 8.15 62.85
N VAL A 435 -8.36 8.66 61.95
CA VAL A 435 -8.22 8.15 60.59
C VAL A 435 -7.63 6.74 60.62
N VAL A 436 -8.47 5.74 60.37
CA VAL A 436 -8.11 4.31 60.37
C VAL A 436 -8.50 3.65 59.06
N TRP A 437 -7.85 2.54 58.75
CA TRP A 437 -8.30 1.67 57.67
C TRP A 437 -9.46 0.78 58.15
N PRO A 438 -10.41 0.43 57.27
CA PRO A 438 -11.45 -0.56 57.56
C PRO A 438 -10.86 -1.86 58.10
N GLN A 439 -11.53 -2.45 59.08
CA GLN A 439 -11.10 -3.75 59.61
C GLN A 439 -11.33 -4.85 58.59
N VAL A 440 -10.25 -5.47 58.15
CA VAL A 440 -10.29 -6.55 57.16
C VAL A 440 -10.59 -7.88 57.84
N ASN A 441 -11.79 -8.41 57.59
CA ASN A 441 -12.20 -9.75 58.01
C ASN A 441 -12.43 -10.61 56.76
N LEU A 442 -11.43 -11.43 56.42
CA LEU A 442 -11.49 -12.33 55.26
C LEU A 442 -12.15 -13.66 55.66
N ALA A 443 -13.11 -14.12 54.85
CA ALA A 443 -13.84 -15.36 55.10
C ALA A 443 -12.94 -16.60 54.96
N CYS A 444 -12.00 -16.60 54.01
CA CYS A 444 -10.87 -17.52 53.98
C CYS A 444 -9.68 -16.93 53.21
N THR A 445 -8.49 -17.45 53.46
CA THR A 445 -7.24 -16.99 52.84
C THR A 445 -6.55 -18.12 52.07
N GLY A 446 -5.71 -17.77 51.10
CA GLY A 446 -4.95 -18.71 50.26
C GLY A 446 -5.51 -18.86 48.84
N GLU A 447 -5.04 -19.88 48.12
CA GLU A 447 -5.31 -20.08 46.68
C GLU A 447 -6.49 -21.04 46.39
N ARG A 448 -7.36 -21.26 47.37
CA ARG A 448 -8.57 -22.09 47.19
C ARG A 448 -9.71 -21.24 46.67
N LEU A 449 -10.53 -21.81 45.77
CA LEU A 449 -11.77 -21.19 45.32
C LEU A 449 -12.63 -20.71 46.50
N GLY A 450 -13.17 -19.50 46.35
CA GLY A 450 -13.96 -18.80 47.36
C GLY A 450 -13.14 -18.06 48.41
N CYS A 451 -11.80 -18.21 48.43
CA CYS A 451 -10.97 -17.41 49.32
C CYS A 451 -10.80 -15.99 48.84
N GLU A 452 -10.57 -15.13 49.82
CA GLU A 452 -10.56 -13.69 49.70
C GLU A 452 -9.14 -13.19 49.92
N ARG A 453 -8.84 -12.04 49.31
CA ARG A 453 -7.62 -11.28 49.56
C ARG A 453 -7.93 -9.79 49.46
N GLU A 454 -7.06 -8.98 50.05
CA GLU A 454 -7.07 -7.55 49.82
C GLU A 454 -6.63 -7.26 48.38
N GLY A 455 -7.41 -6.42 47.70
CA GLY A 455 -7.14 -5.83 46.40
C GLY A 455 -6.51 -4.45 46.57
N GLN A 456 -7.00 -3.49 45.80
CA GLN A 456 -6.54 -2.11 45.89
C GLN A 456 -7.01 -1.44 47.20
N ARG A 457 -6.20 -0.50 47.68
CA ARG A 457 -6.57 0.41 48.77
C ARG A 457 -6.61 1.81 48.21
N ASP A 458 -7.65 2.54 48.54
CA ASP A 458 -7.85 3.92 48.11
C ASP A 458 -8.18 4.80 49.32
N GLU A 459 -7.69 6.02 49.32
CA GLU A 459 -7.93 7.01 50.36
C GLU A 459 -8.23 8.38 49.73
N SER A 460 -9.19 9.08 50.31
CA SER A 460 -9.62 10.41 49.88
C SER A 460 -9.81 11.30 51.10
N TYR A 461 -9.26 12.52 51.03
CA TYR A 461 -9.28 13.49 52.12
C TYR A 461 -9.81 14.81 51.62
N VAL A 462 -10.95 15.25 52.15
CA VAL A 462 -11.68 16.39 51.64
C VAL A 462 -11.75 17.50 52.69
N LEU A 463 -11.43 18.72 52.29
CA LEU A 463 -11.75 19.94 53.04
C LEU A 463 -13.10 20.48 52.58
N ILE A 464 -13.98 20.79 53.54
CA ILE A 464 -15.19 21.56 53.30
C ILE A 464 -14.83 23.03 53.55
N LEU A 465 -14.97 23.85 52.51
CA LEU A 465 -14.54 25.24 52.47
C LEU A 465 -15.74 26.15 52.27
N ALA A 466 -15.87 27.21 53.08
CA ALA A 466 -16.85 28.26 52.86
C ALA A 466 -16.20 29.50 52.24
N GLY A 467 -16.85 30.06 51.23
CA GLY A 467 -16.50 31.34 50.62
C GLY A 467 -17.61 32.37 50.80
N ASP A 468 -17.47 33.50 50.11
CA ASP A 468 -18.46 34.59 50.17
C ASP A 468 -19.84 34.18 49.63
N GLY A 469 -20.91 34.67 50.26
CA GLY A 469 -22.29 34.53 49.78
C GLY A 469 -22.81 33.10 49.75
N ASP A 470 -22.81 32.40 50.89
CA ASP A 470 -23.30 31.03 51.09
C ASP A 470 -22.64 29.95 50.19
N SER A 471 -21.53 30.26 49.52
CA SER A 471 -20.83 29.33 48.64
C SER A 471 -20.03 28.31 49.45
N THR A 472 -20.21 27.01 49.19
CA THR A 472 -19.45 25.91 49.80
C THR A 472 -18.70 25.14 48.70
N TYR A 473 -17.46 24.75 48.98
CA TYR A 473 -16.61 23.96 48.09
C TYR A 473 -16.04 22.76 48.82
N GLU A 474 -15.94 21.63 48.12
CA GLU A 474 -15.31 20.41 48.61
C GLU A 474 -14.02 20.19 47.83
N CYS A 475 -12.91 20.07 48.54
CA CYS A 475 -11.61 19.87 47.92
C CYS A 475 -10.86 18.68 48.45
N GLU A 476 -10.66 17.70 47.56
CA GLU A 476 -9.78 16.57 47.79
C GLU A 476 -8.31 17.04 47.77
N ILE A 477 -7.58 16.70 48.83
CA ILE A 477 -6.20 17.13 49.08
C ILE A 477 -5.37 15.96 49.62
N ASP A 478 -4.06 16.13 49.67
CA ASP A 478 -3.17 15.14 50.28
C ASP A 478 -3.36 15.06 51.81
N PHE A 479 -3.12 13.86 52.35
CA PHE A 479 -3.29 13.57 53.78
C PHE A 479 -2.51 14.53 54.70
N ASP A 480 -1.26 14.86 54.35
CA ASP A 480 -0.41 15.72 55.18
C ASP A 480 -0.98 17.15 55.31
N LEU A 481 -1.53 17.67 54.21
CA LEU A 481 -2.20 18.98 54.21
C LEU A 481 -3.52 18.91 55.00
N TRP A 482 -4.30 17.85 54.82
CA TRP A 482 -5.55 17.64 55.56
C TRP A 482 -5.31 17.55 57.08
N GLN A 483 -4.27 16.82 57.48
CA GLN A 483 -3.93 16.61 58.89
C GLN A 483 -3.42 17.89 59.56
N SER A 484 -2.62 18.69 58.86
CA SER A 484 -2.02 19.93 59.41
C SER A 484 -2.97 21.15 59.38
N THR A 485 -4.00 21.13 58.54
CA THR A 485 -4.96 22.24 58.36
C THR A 485 -5.98 22.30 59.49
N ASN A 486 -6.27 23.47 60.06
CA ASN A 486 -7.26 23.63 61.13
C ASN A 486 -8.59 24.23 60.65
N ILE A 487 -9.67 24.08 61.43
CA ILE A 487 -10.91 24.84 61.23
C ILE A 487 -10.56 26.34 61.22
N GLU A 488 -11.26 27.12 60.39
CA GLU A 488 -11.01 28.56 60.14
C GLU A 488 -9.66 28.87 59.46
N ALA A 489 -8.86 27.87 59.07
CA ALA A 489 -7.69 28.11 58.23
C ALA A 489 -8.13 28.74 56.91
N VAL A 490 -7.43 29.81 56.50
CA VAL A 490 -7.75 30.59 55.32
C VAL A 490 -6.86 30.17 54.15
N PHE A 491 -7.50 29.88 53.03
CA PHE A 491 -6.85 29.56 51.76
C PHE A 491 -7.33 30.49 50.66
N THR A 492 -6.47 30.69 49.68
CA THR A 492 -6.89 31.21 48.38
C THR A 492 -7.15 30.02 47.46
N ILE A 493 -8.27 30.04 46.74
CA ILE A 493 -8.61 29.04 45.74
C ILE A 493 -9.08 29.72 44.45
N GLN A 494 -8.76 29.12 43.32
CA GLN A 494 -9.28 29.53 42.03
C GLN A 494 -10.64 28.86 41.77
N VAL A 495 -11.67 29.66 41.58
CA VAL A 495 -13.02 29.19 41.23
C VAL A 495 -13.32 29.61 39.81
N ASN A 496 -13.82 28.68 39.00
CA ASN A 496 -14.24 29.01 37.65
C ASN A 496 -15.42 29.99 37.67
N SER A 497 -15.27 31.16 37.06
CA SER A 497 -16.24 32.26 37.17
C SER A 497 -17.58 31.96 36.48
N VAL A 498 -17.64 30.94 35.62
CA VAL A 498 -18.85 30.57 34.87
C VAL A 498 -19.56 29.35 35.45
N THR A 499 -18.82 28.31 35.84
CA THR A 499 -19.39 27.06 36.36
C THR A 499 -19.49 27.02 37.89
N GLY A 500 -18.78 27.92 38.59
CA GLY A 500 -18.69 27.92 40.05
C GLY A 500 -17.88 26.75 40.64
N ARG A 501 -17.25 25.93 39.79
CA ARG A 501 -16.44 24.79 40.24
C ARG A 501 -15.09 25.26 40.77
N ALA A 502 -14.76 24.82 41.98
CA ALA A 502 -13.46 25.05 42.61
C ALA A 502 -12.36 24.21 41.93
N ASP A 503 -11.17 24.80 41.75
CA ASP A 503 -9.96 24.09 41.36
C ASP A 503 -9.09 23.83 42.59
N CYS A 504 -9.23 22.63 43.15
CA CYS A 504 -8.56 22.24 44.39
C CYS A 504 -7.03 22.14 44.27
N GLY A 505 -6.49 22.00 43.05
CA GLY A 505 -5.05 22.05 42.82
C GLY A 505 -4.44 23.46 42.96
N SER A 506 -5.26 24.50 43.06
CA SER A 506 -4.84 25.89 43.26
C SER A 506 -4.92 26.37 44.71
N LEU A 507 -5.19 25.47 45.65
CA LEU A 507 -5.26 25.80 47.07
C LEU A 507 -3.90 26.26 47.59
N GLU A 508 -3.83 27.52 48.01
CA GLU A 508 -2.63 28.12 48.62
C GLU A 508 -2.97 28.68 50.01
N SER A 509 -2.17 28.33 51.02
CA SER A 509 -2.36 28.82 52.38
C SER A 509 -2.07 30.32 52.45
N ALA A 510 -2.96 31.12 53.05
CA ALA A 510 -2.78 32.57 53.16
C ALA A 510 -1.64 32.99 54.12
N SER A 511 -0.92 32.05 54.75
CA SER A 511 0.10 32.28 55.79
C SER A 511 1.57 32.20 55.32
N SER A 512 1.86 32.26 54.02
CA SER A 512 3.23 32.38 53.49
C SER A 512 3.49 33.75 52.85
N GLY A 513 3.26 34.81 53.63
CA GLY A 513 3.66 36.19 53.34
C GLY A 513 4.56 36.75 54.42
#